data_AF-A0AAZ3PM48-F1
#
_entry.id   AF-A0AAZ3PM48-F1
#
_cell.length_a   1.000
_cell.length_b   1.000
_cell.length_c   1.000
_cell.angle_alpha   90.00
_cell.angle_beta   90.00
_cell.angle_gamma   90.00
#
_symmetry.space_group_name_H-M   'P 1'
#
loop_
_entity.id
_entity.type
_entity.pdbx_description
1 polymer ?
#
loop_
_entity_poly.entity_id
_entity_poly.type
_entity_poly.pdbx_seq_one_letter_code
_entity_poly.pdbx_strand_id
1 'polypeptide(L)'
;MCCPLLCCAECSPSCVALNVLPPSCVALNVLPPSPVALNVLRPSPVLRKEITLLMQTLNTLSTPEEKLTGLCKKYAELLEERRNNQKLMRVLQKKQSQLVQETDHLRNEHSKTILARSKLESLCRELQRHNRTLKDDGMQRARVEEEKRKEVTSHFQVTLYDIQAQMEQHDERNASLRLENSELAEKLKKLIQQYELREEHIDKVFKHKELQQQLVDAKLHQSQGLLIESEDRHHREKDFLLKEAAESQRMCELMKQQEVHLKQQLSLYTEKFEEFQTTLSKSNEVFTTFKQEMEKMTKKIKKLEKETTMYRSRWESSNKALLNMAEEKTLQEREFDSLQGKVGRLEKLCRALQNERNELSKKVKGLSAGPEDDPSPGDESTSLPHRLPGAQPRPRHHHP
;
A
#
# COMPACT_ATOMS: atom_id res chain seq x y z
N MET A 1 -14.14 97.66 33.39
CA MET A 1 -15.29 97.28 34.25
C MET A 1 -14.84 96.16 35.18
N CYS A 2 -15.38 96.17 36.40
CA CYS A 2 -14.74 95.82 37.67
C CYS A 2 -14.44 94.34 37.97
N CYS A 3 -13.47 94.16 38.89
CA CYS A 3 -13.12 92.97 39.66
C CYS A 3 -14.28 92.36 40.48
N PRO A 4 -14.19 91.06 40.87
CA PRO A 4 -15.06 90.48 41.88
C PRO A 4 -14.45 90.50 43.30
N LEU A 5 -15.19 91.19 44.16
CA LEU A 5 -15.49 91.04 45.58
C LEU A 5 -14.89 89.85 46.38
N LEU A 6 -14.04 90.20 47.35
CA LEU A 6 -13.88 89.53 48.65
C LEU A 6 -14.44 90.47 49.74
N CYS A 7 -15.36 89.97 50.56
CA CYS A 7 -15.92 90.56 51.78
C CYS A 7 -15.77 89.47 52.86
N CYS A 8 -15.35 89.66 54.11
CA CYS A 8 -15.36 90.74 55.10
C CYS A 8 -14.29 90.36 56.17
N ALA A 9 -13.75 91.16 57.09
CA ALA A 9 -13.88 92.57 57.45
C ALA A 9 -12.73 92.90 58.45
N GLU A 10 -12.19 94.12 58.33
CA GLU A 10 -11.94 95.13 59.39
C GLU A 10 -11.22 94.73 60.70
N CYS A 11 -10.31 95.49 61.32
CA CYS A 11 -9.91 96.88 61.18
C CYS A 11 -8.57 97.09 61.93
N SER A 12 -7.68 97.95 61.41
CA SER A 12 -6.57 98.59 62.15
C SER A 12 -7.11 99.81 62.96
N PRO A 13 -6.33 100.77 63.52
CA PRO A 13 -4.87 100.87 63.76
C PRO A 13 -4.51 101.49 65.15
N SER A 14 -3.22 101.84 65.30
CA SER A 14 -2.70 103.12 65.87
C SER A 14 -2.25 103.24 67.34
N CYS A 15 -0.98 103.65 67.45
CA CYS A 15 -0.47 104.82 68.18
C CYS A 15 0.03 104.73 69.64
N VAL A 16 1.30 105.15 69.77
CA VAL A 16 1.85 106.12 70.76
C VAL A 16 2.05 105.63 72.20
N ALA A 17 3.33 105.55 72.62
CA ALA A 17 3.91 106.46 73.62
C ALA A 17 5.22 105.89 74.17
N LEU A 18 6.35 106.51 73.81
CA LEU A 18 7.44 106.69 74.76
C LEU A 18 6.84 107.44 75.97
N ASN A 19 6.92 106.85 77.16
CA ASN A 19 6.75 107.59 78.40
C ASN A 19 7.88 107.22 79.37
N VAL A 20 8.93 108.03 79.26
CA VAL A 20 9.79 108.45 80.36
C VAL A 20 8.92 109.01 81.49
N LEU A 21 9.05 108.50 82.72
CA LEU A 21 8.65 109.16 83.97
C LEU A 21 8.97 108.24 85.17
N PRO A 22 9.27 108.79 86.36
CA PRO A 22 10.41 109.65 86.70
C PRO A 22 11.31 108.96 87.76
N PRO A 23 12.51 109.50 88.07
CA PRO A 23 13.14 109.17 89.35
C PRO A 23 12.23 109.74 90.43
N SER A 24 11.58 108.88 91.22
CA SER A 24 10.92 109.31 92.44
C SER A 24 12.00 109.74 93.42
N CYS A 25 12.31 111.04 93.37
CA CYS A 25 12.97 111.80 94.41
C CYS A 25 12.31 111.45 95.74
N VAL A 26 12.92 110.56 96.52
CA VAL A 26 12.72 110.59 97.96
C VAL A 26 13.47 111.84 98.41
N ALA A 27 12.74 112.95 98.36
CA ALA A 27 13.08 114.16 99.06
C ALA A 27 13.39 113.74 100.50
N LEU A 28 14.67 113.78 100.86
CA LEU A 28 15.07 114.15 102.20
C LEU A 28 14.27 115.42 102.53
N ASN A 29 13.16 115.27 103.27
CA ASN A 29 12.58 116.37 104.01
C ASN A 29 13.58 116.70 105.12
N VAL A 30 14.71 117.29 104.73
CA VAL A 30 15.43 118.27 105.52
C VAL A 30 14.42 119.39 105.68
N LEU A 31 13.69 119.35 106.79
CA LEU A 31 12.97 120.51 107.27
C LEU A 31 14.01 121.64 107.36
N PRO A 32 13.90 122.74 106.60
CA PRO A 32 14.83 123.84 106.74
C PRO A 32 14.71 124.39 108.16
N PRO A 33 15.82 124.77 108.82
CA PRO A 33 15.73 125.46 110.11
C PRO A 33 15.06 126.81 109.82
N SER A 34 13.82 126.97 110.27
CA SER A 34 13.11 128.24 110.20
C SER A 34 13.95 129.30 110.92
N PRO A 35 14.41 130.36 110.22
CA PRO A 35 15.14 131.45 110.84
C PRO A 35 14.14 132.43 111.44
N VAL A 36 14.08 132.50 112.77
CA VAL A 36 13.47 133.64 113.47
C VAL A 36 14.50 134.09 114.51
N ALA A 37 15.42 134.93 114.04
CA ALA A 37 15.37 136.38 114.26
C ALA A 37 15.66 136.74 115.71
N LEU A 38 16.91 137.15 115.96
CA LEU A 38 17.24 138.11 117.01
C LEU A 38 16.32 139.32 116.81
N ASN A 39 15.34 139.48 117.69
CA ASN A 39 14.62 140.74 117.85
C ASN A 39 14.41 140.98 119.35
N VAL A 40 15.23 141.91 119.86
CA VAL A 40 14.89 143.00 120.78
C VAL A 40 14.00 142.63 121.98
N LEU A 41 14.56 142.85 123.17
CA LEU A 41 13.89 142.93 124.48
C LEU A 41 12.42 143.43 124.40
N ARG A 42 11.47 142.51 124.21
CA ARG A 42 10.11 142.64 124.74
C ARG A 42 9.92 141.46 125.68
N PRO A 43 9.58 141.69 126.97
CA PRO A 43 9.11 140.62 127.83
C PRO A 43 7.92 139.95 127.12
N SER A 44 8.04 138.64 126.86
CA SER A 44 6.92 137.78 126.42
C SER A 44 5.68 138.11 127.24
N PRO A 45 4.45 138.11 126.69
CA PRO A 45 3.24 138.38 127.47
C PRO A 45 3.13 137.49 128.72
N VAL A 46 3.71 136.29 128.68
CA VAL A 46 3.87 135.39 129.84
C VAL A 46 4.85 135.98 130.85
N LEU A 47 6.05 136.41 130.41
CA LEU A 47 7.05 137.06 131.26
C LEU A 47 6.51 138.36 131.87
N ARG A 48 5.72 139.15 131.13
CA ARG A 48 5.13 140.40 131.62
C ARG A 48 4.10 140.14 132.72
N LYS A 49 3.28 139.08 132.59
CA LYS A 49 2.36 138.62 133.65
C LYS A 49 3.13 138.08 134.86
N GLU A 50 4.18 137.30 134.64
CA GLU A 50 5.00 136.75 135.73
C GLU A 50 5.76 137.85 136.50
N ILE A 51 6.28 138.86 135.82
CA ILE A 51 6.90 140.04 136.46
C ILE A 51 5.87 140.78 137.31
N THR A 52 4.64 140.95 136.81
CA THR A 52 3.56 141.61 137.56
C THR A 52 3.17 140.81 138.81
N LEU A 53 3.06 139.49 138.67
CA LEU A 53 2.77 138.58 139.78
C LEU A 53 3.90 138.61 140.82
N LEU A 54 5.16 138.56 140.39
CA LEU A 54 6.33 138.65 141.26
C LEU A 54 6.33 139.97 142.04
N MET A 55 6.02 141.09 141.38
CA MET A 55 5.97 142.40 142.01
C MET A 55 4.86 142.49 143.06
N GLN A 56 3.70 141.87 142.82
CA GLN A 56 2.62 141.76 143.82
C GLN A 56 3.05 140.92 145.03
N THR A 57 3.70 139.78 144.82
CA THR A 57 4.21 138.93 145.93
C THR A 57 5.29 139.63 146.74
N LEU A 58 6.12 140.46 146.11
CA LEU A 58 7.11 141.27 146.81
C LEU A 58 6.48 142.42 147.61
N ASN A 59 5.35 142.97 147.17
CA ASN A 59 4.65 144.03 147.90
C ASN A 59 3.91 143.53 149.15
N THR A 60 3.63 142.22 149.27
CA THR A 60 3.08 141.62 150.48
C THR A 60 4.13 141.34 151.58
N LEU A 61 5.41 141.53 151.28
CA LEU A 61 6.51 141.33 152.23
C LEU A 61 6.93 142.69 152.79
N SER A 62 6.90 142.83 154.12
CA SER A 62 6.92 144.16 154.77
C SER A 62 8.34 144.68 154.97
N THR A 63 9.31 143.77 155.08
CA THR A 63 10.72 144.12 155.28
C THR A 63 11.54 143.91 154.00
N PRO A 64 12.55 144.76 153.74
CA PRO A 64 13.42 144.60 152.58
C PRO A 64 14.17 143.26 152.58
N GLU A 65 14.45 142.68 153.74
CA GLU A 65 15.08 141.35 153.88
C GLU A 65 14.16 140.21 153.43
N GLU A 66 12.85 140.28 153.74
CA GLU A 66 11.87 139.31 153.25
C GLU A 66 11.73 139.36 151.73
N LYS A 67 11.69 140.57 151.13
CA LYS A 67 11.64 140.75 149.67
C LYS A 67 12.84 140.13 148.96
N LEU A 68 14.05 140.33 149.52
CA LEU A 68 15.27 139.73 148.97
C LEU A 68 15.24 138.19 149.10
N THR A 69 14.79 137.67 150.24
CA THR A 69 14.68 136.23 150.48
C THR A 69 13.68 135.58 149.53
N GLY A 70 12.54 136.22 149.27
CA GLY A 70 11.54 135.78 148.29
C GLY A 70 12.07 135.78 146.86
N LEU A 71 12.82 136.81 146.47
CA LEU A 71 13.51 136.86 145.16
C LEU A 71 14.56 135.75 145.03
N CYS A 72 15.39 135.55 146.04
CA CYS A 72 16.40 134.47 146.06
C CYS A 72 15.74 133.10 145.94
N LYS A 73 14.62 132.87 146.66
CA LYS A 73 13.84 131.64 146.56
C LYS A 73 13.26 131.44 145.16
N LYS A 74 12.68 132.49 144.56
CA LYS A 74 12.14 132.40 143.19
C LYS A 74 13.23 132.14 142.15
N TYR A 75 14.39 132.77 142.29
CA TYR A 75 15.52 132.53 141.40
C TYR A 75 16.08 131.11 141.56
N ALA A 76 16.11 130.58 142.78
CA ALA A 76 16.47 129.18 143.04
C ALA A 76 15.46 128.21 142.40
N GLU A 77 14.15 128.45 142.55
CA GLU A 77 13.09 127.68 141.89
C GLU A 77 13.25 127.70 140.36
N LEU A 78 13.50 128.85 139.74
CA LEU A 78 13.72 128.97 138.29
C LEU A 78 15.00 128.26 137.83
N LEU A 79 16.07 128.30 138.63
CA LEU A 79 17.30 127.55 138.35
C LEU A 79 17.07 126.04 138.45
N GLU A 80 16.30 125.58 139.44
CA GLU A 80 15.88 124.19 139.56
C GLU A 80 14.99 123.78 138.39
N GLU A 81 14.03 124.60 137.99
CA GLU A 81 13.16 124.36 136.83
C GLU A 81 13.97 124.32 135.54
N ARG A 82 14.93 125.22 135.33
CA ARG A 82 15.86 125.17 134.19
C ARG A 82 16.71 123.90 134.22
N ARG A 83 17.22 123.49 135.39
CA ARG A 83 17.97 122.22 135.55
C ARG A 83 17.08 121.01 135.26
N ASN A 84 15.82 121.02 135.70
CA ASN A 84 14.84 119.96 135.45
C ASN A 84 14.45 119.90 133.97
N ASN A 85 14.20 121.04 133.33
CA ASN A 85 13.95 121.14 131.89
C ASN A 85 15.18 120.71 131.08
N GLN A 86 16.40 121.02 131.53
CA GLN A 86 17.61 120.55 130.86
C GLN A 86 17.79 119.03 131.00
N LYS A 87 17.46 118.44 132.16
CA LYS A 87 17.40 116.99 132.34
C LYS A 87 16.35 116.37 131.42
N LEU A 88 15.15 116.93 131.37
CA LEU A 88 14.06 116.47 130.51
C LEU A 88 14.45 116.56 129.03
N MET A 89 15.07 117.66 128.59
CA MET A 89 15.57 117.82 127.22
C MET A 89 16.62 116.76 126.87
N ARG A 90 17.56 116.44 127.78
CA ARG A 90 18.52 115.34 127.54
C ARG A 90 17.82 113.99 127.42
N VAL A 91 16.81 113.73 128.24
CA VAL A 91 16.01 112.50 128.16
C VAL A 91 15.23 112.44 126.84
N LEU A 92 14.57 113.52 126.44
CA LEU A 92 13.83 113.62 125.19
C LEU A 92 14.76 113.50 123.97
N GLN A 93 15.93 114.12 124.00
CA GLN A 93 16.93 114.01 122.93
C GLN A 93 17.45 112.57 122.82
N LYS A 94 17.70 111.89 123.95
CA LYS A 94 18.06 110.47 123.95
C LYS A 94 16.93 109.62 123.38
N LYS A 95 15.69 109.86 123.78
CA LYS A 95 14.51 109.18 123.24
C LYS A 95 14.34 109.42 121.75
N GLN A 96 14.57 110.64 121.27
CA GLN A 96 14.56 110.98 119.84
C GLN A 96 15.64 110.18 119.09
N SER A 97 16.87 110.13 119.60
CA SER A 97 17.94 109.34 118.97
C SER A 97 17.64 107.84 118.92
N GLN A 98 17.00 107.30 119.96
CA GLN A 98 16.54 105.91 120.00
C GLN A 98 15.44 105.66 118.98
N LEU A 99 14.42 106.53 118.91
CA LEU A 99 13.34 106.40 117.94
C LEU A 99 13.84 106.49 116.49
N VAL A 100 14.85 107.34 116.21
CA VAL A 100 15.49 107.41 114.89
C VAL A 100 16.20 106.09 114.56
N GLN A 101 17.01 105.56 115.49
CA GLN A 101 17.68 104.27 115.30
C GLN A 101 16.70 103.11 115.10
N GLU A 102 15.62 103.07 115.89
CA GLU A 102 14.55 102.08 115.75
C GLU A 102 13.84 102.22 114.40
N THR A 103 13.56 103.44 113.96
CA THR A 103 12.93 103.71 112.64
C THR A 103 13.82 103.24 111.50
N ASP A 104 15.12 103.54 111.54
CA ASP A 104 16.08 103.10 110.52
C ASP A 104 16.28 101.58 110.53
N HIS A 105 16.32 100.97 111.73
CA HIS A 105 16.38 99.52 111.88
C HIS A 105 15.14 98.85 111.24
N LEU A 106 13.94 99.31 111.58
CA LEU A 106 12.69 98.81 111.00
C LEU A 106 12.63 99.04 109.48
N ARG A 107 13.10 100.17 108.99
CA ARG A 107 13.17 100.48 107.55
C ARG A 107 14.11 99.52 106.80
N ASN A 108 15.25 99.19 107.39
CA ASN A 108 16.20 98.22 106.83
C ASN A 108 15.60 96.80 106.81
N GLU A 109 14.97 96.37 107.90
CA GLU A 109 14.30 95.07 107.98
C GLU A 109 13.11 94.96 107.01
N HIS A 110 12.35 96.05 106.85
CA HIS A 110 11.30 96.12 105.84
C HIS A 110 11.86 95.98 104.42
N SER A 111 12.97 96.66 104.11
CA SER A 111 13.64 96.58 102.80
C SER A 111 14.15 95.16 102.50
N LYS A 112 14.75 94.49 103.49
CA LYS A 112 15.17 93.07 103.37
C LYS A 112 13.98 92.16 103.12
N THR A 113 12.86 92.39 103.81
CA THR A 113 11.63 91.60 103.66
C THR A 113 11.02 91.79 102.27
N ILE A 114 11.04 93.01 101.71
CA ILE A 114 10.60 93.26 100.32
C ILE A 114 11.46 92.49 99.32
N LEU A 115 12.79 92.50 99.48
CA LEU A 115 13.69 91.76 98.59
C LEU A 115 13.48 90.25 98.68
N ALA A 116 13.36 89.71 99.90
CA ALA A 116 13.06 88.30 100.12
C ALA A 116 11.71 87.92 99.50
N ARG A 117 10.67 88.76 99.67
CA ARG A 117 9.37 88.61 99.04
C ARG A 117 9.47 88.61 97.52
N SER A 118 10.17 89.58 96.92
CA SER A 118 10.35 89.65 95.46
C SER A 118 11.06 88.42 94.90
N LYS A 119 12.06 87.89 95.62
CA LYS A 119 12.77 86.66 95.24
C LYS A 119 11.84 85.44 95.30
N LEU A 120 11.06 85.31 96.39
CA LEU A 120 10.08 84.24 96.53
C LEU A 120 8.98 84.33 95.45
N GLU A 121 8.48 85.53 95.15
CA GLU A 121 7.50 85.73 94.08
C GLU A 121 8.06 85.33 92.70
N SER A 122 9.32 85.63 92.40
CA SER A 122 9.98 85.17 91.16
C SER A 122 10.09 83.66 91.10
N LEU A 123 10.60 83.03 92.17
CA LEU A 123 10.74 81.57 92.26
C LEU A 123 9.38 80.86 92.17
N CYS A 124 8.33 81.41 92.80
CA CYS A 124 6.97 80.88 92.68
C CYS A 124 6.47 80.97 91.23
N ARG A 125 6.73 82.08 90.52
CA ARG A 125 6.35 82.21 89.10
C ARG A 125 7.12 81.25 88.21
N GLU A 126 8.42 81.07 88.43
CA GLU A 126 9.25 80.10 87.70
C GLU A 126 8.81 78.66 87.96
N LEU A 127 8.56 78.29 89.22
CA LEU A 127 8.05 76.97 89.58
C LEU A 127 6.67 76.72 88.96
N GLN A 128 5.79 77.72 88.93
CA GLN A 128 4.49 77.62 88.25
C GLN A 128 4.65 77.44 86.74
N ARG A 129 5.58 78.16 86.09
CA ARG A 129 5.89 77.97 84.66
C ARG A 129 6.42 76.56 84.40
N HIS A 130 7.41 76.10 85.17
CA HIS A 130 7.94 74.74 85.04
C HIS A 130 6.87 73.66 85.26
N ASN A 131 5.99 73.80 86.25
CA ASN A 131 4.89 72.86 86.44
C ASN A 131 3.90 72.85 85.26
N ARG A 132 3.61 74.02 84.66
CA ARG A 132 2.79 74.09 83.44
C ARG A 132 3.48 73.40 82.28
N THR A 133 4.75 73.73 82.01
CA THR A 133 5.53 73.10 80.95
C THR A 133 5.65 71.59 81.14
N LEU A 134 5.94 71.10 82.35
CA LEU A 134 6.00 69.67 82.64
C LEU A 134 4.66 68.96 82.41
N LYS A 135 3.54 69.61 82.76
CA LYS A 135 2.20 69.09 82.49
C LYS A 135 1.93 69.03 80.98
N ASP A 136 2.26 70.09 80.26
CA ASP A 136 2.09 70.19 78.81
C ASP A 136 2.96 69.17 78.07
N ASP A 137 4.23 69.03 78.45
CA ASP A 137 5.16 68.03 77.91
C ASP A 137 4.72 66.59 78.25
N GLY A 138 4.14 66.38 79.44
CA GLY A 138 3.56 65.11 79.84
C GLY A 138 2.35 64.73 78.99
N MET A 139 1.44 65.68 78.77
CA MET A 139 0.29 65.50 77.88
C MET A 139 0.73 65.27 76.43
N GLN A 140 1.71 66.03 75.94
CA GLN A 140 2.22 65.88 74.57
C GLN A 140 2.93 64.54 74.38
N ARG A 141 3.75 64.10 75.33
CA ARG A 141 4.36 62.76 75.31
C ARG A 141 3.31 61.65 75.32
N ALA A 142 2.26 61.79 76.14
CA ALA A 142 1.17 60.82 76.16
C ALA A 142 0.44 60.75 74.81
N ARG A 143 0.19 61.89 74.15
CA ARG A 143 -0.40 61.93 72.80
C ARG A 143 0.48 61.24 71.75
N VAL A 144 1.76 61.57 71.71
CA VAL A 144 2.72 60.97 70.76
C VAL A 144 2.83 59.46 70.96
N GLU A 145 2.91 59.00 72.21
CA GLU A 145 2.99 57.56 72.50
C GLU A 145 1.69 56.82 72.14
N GLU A 146 0.54 57.46 72.33
CA GLU A 146 -0.76 56.93 71.91
C GLU A 146 -0.88 56.88 70.38
N GLU A 147 -0.41 57.90 69.67
CA GLU A 147 -0.35 57.91 68.20
C GLU A 147 0.56 56.79 67.66
N LYS A 148 1.73 56.59 68.26
CA LYS A 148 2.61 55.45 67.92
C LYS A 148 1.94 54.11 68.16
N ARG A 149 1.21 53.94 69.28
CA ARG A 149 0.44 52.70 69.53
C ARG A 149 -0.60 52.46 68.46
N LYS A 150 -1.33 53.50 68.05
CA LYS A 150 -2.33 53.42 66.97
C LYS A 150 -1.68 53.08 65.63
N GLU A 151 -0.56 53.72 65.29
CA GLU A 151 0.18 53.47 64.05
C GLU A 151 0.67 52.02 63.99
N VAL A 152 1.31 51.53 65.07
CA VAL A 152 1.79 50.14 65.16
C VAL A 152 0.62 49.17 65.05
N THR A 153 -0.48 49.42 65.76
CA THR A 153 -1.68 48.56 65.70
C THR A 153 -2.28 48.55 64.30
N SER A 154 -2.40 49.71 63.66
CA SER A 154 -2.90 49.82 62.28
C SER A 154 -1.98 49.10 61.31
N HIS A 155 -0.66 49.22 61.46
CA HIS A 155 0.30 48.56 60.59
C HIS A 155 0.22 47.03 60.70
N PHE A 156 0.10 46.50 61.93
CA PHE A 156 -0.13 45.07 62.15
C PHE A 156 -1.45 44.61 61.55
N GLN A 157 -2.54 45.37 61.70
CA GLN A 157 -3.83 45.03 61.11
C GLN A 157 -3.78 45.01 59.57
N VAL A 158 -3.14 46.00 58.96
CA VAL A 158 -2.95 46.05 57.50
C VAL A 158 -2.11 44.86 57.02
N THR A 159 -1.01 44.55 57.73
CA THR A 159 -0.15 43.42 57.35
C THR A 159 -0.88 42.08 57.49
N LEU A 160 -1.69 41.90 58.53
CA LEU A 160 -2.52 40.70 58.67
C LEU A 160 -3.55 40.58 57.53
N TYR A 161 -4.18 41.70 57.16
CA TYR A 161 -5.11 41.73 56.03
C TYR A 161 -4.40 41.40 54.72
N ASP A 162 -3.22 41.96 54.46
CA ASP A 162 -2.44 41.68 53.25
C ASP A 162 -2.00 40.21 53.18
N ILE A 163 -1.58 39.61 54.30
CA ILE A 163 -1.26 38.18 54.37
C ILE A 163 -2.50 37.35 54.08
N GLN A 164 -3.65 37.69 54.67
CA GLN A 164 -4.90 36.97 54.44
C GLN A 164 -5.34 37.08 52.97
N ALA A 165 -5.28 38.27 52.38
CA ALA A 165 -5.60 38.49 50.97
C ALA A 165 -4.65 37.71 50.04
N GLN A 166 -3.36 37.61 50.37
CA GLN A 166 -2.42 36.79 49.61
C GLN A 166 -2.72 35.30 49.72
N MET A 167 -3.12 34.82 50.90
CA MET A 167 -3.55 33.42 51.09
C MET A 167 -4.80 33.11 50.27
N GLU A 168 -5.82 33.97 50.35
CA GLU A 168 -7.06 33.83 49.58
C GLU A 168 -6.77 33.83 48.07
N GLN A 169 -5.96 34.77 47.58
CA GLN A 169 -5.56 34.81 46.17
C GLN A 169 -4.77 33.57 45.74
N HIS A 170 -3.94 33.01 46.63
CA HIS A 170 -3.21 31.77 46.36
C HIS A 170 -4.14 30.56 46.33
N ASP A 171 -5.12 30.49 47.22
CA ASP A 171 -6.14 29.44 47.24
C ASP A 171 -7.03 29.50 46.00
N GLU A 172 -7.45 30.69 45.56
CA GLU A 172 -8.17 30.90 44.30
C GLU A 172 -7.34 30.45 43.09
N ARG A 173 -6.06 30.87 43.02
CA ARG A 173 -5.15 30.43 41.94
C ARG A 173 -4.98 28.91 41.94
N ASN A 174 -4.82 28.29 43.11
CA ASN A 174 -4.73 26.84 43.22
C ASN A 174 -6.02 26.13 42.82
N ALA A 175 -7.19 26.68 43.19
CA ALA A 175 -8.48 26.16 42.76
C ALA A 175 -8.64 26.22 41.24
N SER A 176 -8.25 27.33 40.61
CA SER A 176 -8.23 27.47 39.13
C SER A 176 -7.32 26.42 38.49
N LEU A 177 -6.09 26.28 38.96
CA LEU A 177 -5.15 25.28 38.43
C LEU A 177 -5.66 23.84 38.59
N ARG A 178 -6.36 23.52 39.69
CA ARG A 178 -6.98 22.20 39.87
C ARG A 178 -8.11 21.98 38.87
N LEU A 179 -8.94 22.99 38.62
CA LEU A 179 -10.01 22.93 37.63
C LEU A 179 -9.43 22.73 36.22
N GLU A 180 -8.45 23.54 35.83
CA GLU A 180 -7.77 23.44 34.53
C GLU A 180 -7.13 22.06 34.34
N ASN A 181 -6.44 21.53 35.36
CA ASN A 181 -5.89 20.17 35.31
C ASN A 181 -6.98 19.11 35.13
N SER A 182 -8.11 19.25 35.81
CA SER A 182 -9.27 18.35 35.65
C SER A 182 -9.84 18.42 34.22
N GLU A 183 -9.96 19.63 33.66
CA GLU A 183 -10.43 19.81 32.28
C GLU A 183 -9.46 19.23 31.25
N LEU A 184 -8.16 19.42 31.46
CA LEU A 184 -7.12 18.85 30.59
C LEU A 184 -7.12 17.32 30.65
N ALA A 185 -7.29 16.74 31.84
CA ALA A 185 -7.43 15.29 32.00
C ALA A 185 -8.66 14.74 31.27
N GLU A 186 -9.81 15.43 31.37
CA GLU A 186 -11.02 15.04 30.63
C GLU A 186 -10.88 15.22 29.11
N LYS A 187 -10.17 16.26 28.64
CA LYS A 187 -9.84 16.43 27.21
C LYS A 187 -8.94 15.29 26.70
N LEU A 188 -7.91 14.92 27.46
CA LEU A 188 -7.04 13.78 27.15
C LEU A 188 -7.82 12.47 27.09
N LYS A 189 -8.69 12.23 28.09
CA LYS A 189 -9.55 11.05 28.13
C LYS A 189 -10.48 10.96 26.91
N LYS A 190 -11.12 12.07 26.52
CA LYS A 190 -11.95 12.13 25.31
C LYS A 190 -11.13 11.86 24.04
N LEU A 191 -9.91 12.38 23.96
CA LEU A 191 -9.02 12.14 22.83
C LEU A 191 -8.67 10.64 22.73
N ILE A 192 -8.28 10.01 23.86
CA ILE A 192 -8.00 8.56 23.92
C ILE A 192 -9.21 7.76 23.45
N GLN A 193 -10.41 8.05 23.97
CA GLN A 193 -11.65 7.37 23.55
C GLN A 193 -11.93 7.53 22.05
N GLN A 194 -11.66 8.71 21.48
CA GLN A 194 -11.80 8.91 20.03
C GLN A 194 -10.81 8.08 19.21
N TYR A 195 -9.56 7.93 19.70
CA TYR A 195 -8.57 7.06 19.07
C TYR A 195 -8.96 5.59 19.14
N GLU A 196 -9.41 5.12 20.30
CA GLU A 196 -9.91 3.74 20.49
C GLU A 196 -11.06 3.44 19.51
N LEU A 197 -12.06 4.33 19.41
CA LEU A 197 -13.16 4.18 18.46
C LEU A 197 -12.69 4.18 16.99
N ARG A 198 -11.69 5.00 16.66
CA ARG A 198 -11.12 5.04 15.31
C ARG A 198 -10.35 3.77 14.99
N GLU A 199 -9.59 3.23 15.95
CA GLU A 199 -8.86 1.97 15.83
C GLU A 199 -9.84 0.81 15.65
N GLU A 200 -10.90 0.72 16.45
CA GLU A 200 -11.97 -0.27 16.26
C GLU A 200 -12.62 -0.18 14.87
N HIS A 201 -12.83 1.03 14.35
CA HIS A 201 -13.37 1.23 13.01
C HIS A 201 -12.39 0.74 11.93
N ILE A 202 -11.10 1.05 12.07
CA ILE A 202 -10.05 0.58 11.16
C ILE A 202 -9.98 -0.95 11.18
N ASP A 203 -10.02 -1.59 12.35
CA ASP A 203 -10.04 -3.04 12.49
C ASP A 203 -11.25 -3.68 11.80
N LYS A 204 -12.44 -3.08 11.91
CA LYS A 204 -13.64 -3.54 11.21
C LYS A 204 -13.47 -3.44 9.69
N VAL A 205 -12.91 -2.33 9.20
CA VAL A 205 -12.61 -2.14 7.77
C VAL A 205 -11.57 -3.16 7.29
N PHE A 206 -10.52 -3.40 8.07
CA PHE A 206 -9.48 -4.37 7.76
C PHE A 206 -10.05 -5.78 7.66
N LYS A 207 -10.85 -6.22 8.64
CA LYS A 207 -11.57 -7.50 8.61
C LYS A 207 -12.50 -7.61 7.41
N HIS A 208 -13.23 -6.55 7.08
CA HIS A 208 -14.09 -6.53 5.90
C HIS A 208 -13.28 -6.70 4.60
N LYS A 209 -12.14 -6.02 4.47
CA LYS A 209 -11.26 -6.12 3.31
C LYS A 209 -10.60 -7.49 3.19
N GLU A 210 -10.17 -8.06 4.31
CA GLU A 210 -9.61 -9.41 4.37
C GLU A 210 -10.65 -10.46 3.91
N LEU A 211 -11.88 -10.40 4.43
CA LEU A 211 -12.97 -11.28 3.99
C LEU A 211 -13.32 -11.07 2.51
N GLN A 212 -13.29 -9.82 2.02
CA GLN A 212 -13.49 -9.52 0.61
C GLN A 212 -12.39 -10.14 -0.27
N GLN A 213 -11.13 -10.07 0.16
CA GLN A 213 -9.99 -10.68 -0.52
C GLN A 213 -10.13 -12.21 -0.57
N GLN A 214 -10.41 -12.84 0.58
CA GLN A 214 -10.63 -14.29 0.68
C GLN A 214 -11.77 -14.77 -0.24
N LEU A 215 -12.85 -13.99 -0.37
CA LEU A 215 -13.94 -14.30 -1.29
C LEU A 215 -13.48 -14.27 -2.76
N VAL A 216 -12.68 -13.27 -3.13
CA VAL A 216 -12.14 -13.15 -4.49
C VAL A 216 -11.17 -14.30 -4.78
N ASP A 217 -10.29 -14.62 -3.84
CA ASP A 217 -9.33 -15.72 -3.99
C ASP A 217 -10.06 -17.06 -4.09
N ALA A 218 -11.09 -17.31 -3.28
CA ALA A 218 -11.90 -18.52 -3.38
C ALA A 218 -12.60 -18.65 -4.75
N LYS A 219 -13.16 -17.55 -5.27
CA LYS A 219 -13.77 -17.52 -6.62
C LYS A 219 -12.74 -17.76 -7.72
N LEU A 220 -11.54 -17.20 -7.58
CA LEU A 220 -10.45 -17.43 -8.52
C LEU A 220 -10.02 -18.90 -8.52
N HIS A 221 -9.79 -19.49 -7.34
CA HIS A 221 -9.45 -20.91 -7.21
C HIS A 221 -10.55 -21.81 -7.78
N GLN A 222 -11.82 -21.50 -7.54
CA GLN A 222 -12.95 -22.24 -8.12
C GLN A 222 -12.94 -22.16 -9.66
N SER A 223 -12.74 -20.96 -10.22
CA SER A 223 -12.70 -20.78 -11.68
C SER A 223 -11.50 -21.48 -12.32
N GLN A 224 -10.33 -21.45 -11.67
CA GLN A 224 -9.14 -22.17 -12.12
C GLN A 224 -9.36 -23.68 -12.08
N GLY A 225 -9.99 -24.20 -11.02
CA GLY A 225 -10.35 -25.61 -10.91
C GLY A 225 -11.27 -26.07 -12.05
N LEU A 226 -12.33 -25.32 -12.34
CA LEU A 226 -13.25 -25.62 -13.45
C LEU A 226 -12.55 -25.57 -14.82
N LEU A 227 -11.60 -24.65 -15.01
CA LEU A 227 -10.80 -24.58 -16.22
C LEU A 227 -9.94 -25.84 -16.39
N ILE A 228 -9.20 -26.23 -15.36
CA ILE A 228 -8.36 -27.44 -15.36
C ILE A 228 -9.23 -28.69 -15.60
N GLU A 229 -10.37 -28.82 -14.93
CA GLU A 229 -11.30 -29.94 -15.14
C GLU A 229 -11.86 -29.97 -16.57
N SER A 230 -12.09 -28.81 -17.18
CA SER A 230 -12.52 -28.72 -18.58
C SER A 230 -11.39 -29.11 -19.54
N GLU A 231 -10.16 -28.63 -19.31
CA GLU A 231 -8.99 -28.98 -20.09
C GLU A 231 -8.69 -30.48 -20.02
N ASP A 232 -8.76 -31.07 -18.83
CA ASP A 232 -8.62 -32.50 -18.59
C ASP A 232 -9.69 -33.32 -19.32
N ARG A 233 -10.96 -32.89 -19.25
CA ARG A 233 -12.05 -33.55 -20.00
C ARG A 233 -11.81 -33.48 -21.50
N HIS A 234 -11.45 -32.31 -22.02
CA HIS A 234 -11.15 -32.13 -23.42
C HIS A 234 -9.94 -32.96 -23.86
N HIS A 235 -8.87 -33.05 -23.05
CA HIS A 235 -7.73 -33.91 -23.32
C HIS A 235 -8.13 -35.39 -23.40
N ARG A 236 -8.92 -35.87 -22.43
CA ARG A 236 -9.42 -37.25 -22.41
C ARG A 236 -10.28 -37.56 -23.63
N GLU A 237 -11.18 -36.66 -24.01
CA GLU A 237 -12.03 -36.80 -25.20
C GLU A 237 -11.20 -36.79 -26.48
N LYS A 238 -10.26 -35.86 -26.61
CA LYS A 238 -9.31 -35.82 -27.73
C LYS A 238 -8.52 -37.13 -27.85
N ASP A 239 -7.97 -37.63 -26.75
CA ASP A 239 -7.20 -38.87 -26.74
C ASP A 239 -8.06 -40.09 -27.10
N PHE A 240 -9.32 -40.11 -26.64
CA PHE A 240 -10.29 -41.13 -27.01
C PHE A 240 -10.58 -41.11 -28.51
N LEU A 241 -10.93 -39.94 -29.07
CA LEU A 241 -11.22 -39.80 -30.50
C LEU A 241 -10.01 -40.13 -31.38
N LEU A 242 -8.79 -39.75 -30.96
CA LEU A 242 -7.57 -40.11 -31.66
C LEU A 242 -7.35 -41.63 -31.69
N LYS A 243 -7.61 -42.34 -30.59
CA LYS A 243 -7.53 -43.81 -30.53
C LYS A 243 -8.58 -44.45 -31.44
N GLU A 244 -9.83 -44.01 -31.35
CA GLU A 244 -10.92 -44.55 -32.18
C GLU A 244 -10.67 -44.32 -33.68
N ALA A 245 -10.18 -43.13 -34.05
CA ALA A 245 -9.78 -42.84 -35.44
C ALA A 245 -8.64 -43.74 -35.91
N ALA A 246 -7.62 -43.97 -35.08
CA ALA A 246 -6.50 -44.85 -35.40
C ALA A 246 -6.94 -46.33 -35.55
N GLU A 247 -7.84 -46.80 -34.69
CA GLU A 247 -8.41 -48.15 -34.77
C GLU A 247 -9.28 -48.34 -36.01
N SER A 248 -10.13 -47.36 -36.33
CA SER A 248 -10.94 -47.34 -37.55
C SER A 248 -10.07 -47.34 -38.80
N GLN A 249 -9.02 -46.51 -38.84
CA GLN A 249 -8.05 -46.51 -39.94
C GLN A 249 -7.39 -47.88 -40.12
N ARG A 250 -6.93 -48.50 -39.02
CA ARG A 250 -6.34 -49.85 -39.06
C ARG A 250 -7.32 -50.89 -39.61
N MET A 251 -8.60 -50.79 -39.23
CA MET A 251 -9.65 -51.68 -39.76
C MET A 251 -9.85 -51.49 -41.27
N CYS A 252 -9.90 -50.23 -41.73
CA CYS A 252 -9.99 -49.91 -43.15
C CYS A 252 -8.78 -50.42 -43.94
N GLU A 253 -7.56 -50.29 -43.41
CA GLU A 253 -6.34 -50.82 -44.03
C GLU A 253 -6.38 -52.35 -44.15
N LEU A 254 -6.84 -53.05 -43.11
CA LEU A 254 -7.03 -54.49 -43.15
C LEU A 254 -8.06 -54.91 -44.20
N MET A 255 -9.20 -54.22 -44.27
CA MET A 255 -10.24 -54.48 -45.28
C MET A 255 -9.71 -54.24 -46.71
N LYS A 256 -8.93 -53.17 -46.93
CA LYS A 256 -8.27 -52.92 -48.21
C LYS A 256 -7.31 -54.06 -48.59
N GLN A 257 -6.52 -54.57 -47.64
CA GLN A 257 -5.64 -55.72 -47.89
C GLN A 257 -6.44 -56.97 -48.28
N GLN A 258 -7.55 -57.24 -47.58
CA GLN A 258 -8.45 -58.35 -47.93
C GLN A 258 -9.08 -58.17 -49.32
N GLU A 259 -9.53 -56.96 -49.67
CA GLU A 259 -10.06 -56.63 -50.98
C GLU A 259 -9.02 -56.90 -52.09
N VAL A 260 -7.78 -56.46 -51.89
CA VAL A 260 -6.68 -56.72 -52.83
C VAL A 260 -6.42 -58.22 -52.98
N HIS A 261 -6.38 -58.97 -51.88
CA HIS A 261 -6.19 -60.41 -51.90
C HIS A 261 -7.32 -61.14 -52.65
N LEU A 262 -8.58 -60.76 -52.43
CA LEU A 262 -9.73 -61.32 -53.14
C LEU A 262 -9.69 -60.98 -54.64
N LYS A 263 -9.30 -59.75 -55.00
CA LYS A 263 -9.09 -59.36 -56.40
C LYS A 263 -7.99 -60.18 -57.06
N GLN A 264 -6.89 -60.46 -56.36
CA GLN A 264 -5.83 -61.35 -56.85
C GLN A 264 -6.33 -62.78 -57.06
N GLN A 265 -7.13 -63.34 -56.13
CA GLN A 265 -7.76 -64.64 -56.32
C GLN A 265 -8.70 -64.66 -57.54
N LEU A 266 -9.53 -63.63 -57.71
CA LEU A 266 -10.41 -63.51 -58.88
C LEU A 266 -9.60 -63.44 -60.18
N SER A 267 -8.49 -62.69 -60.21
CA SER A 267 -7.59 -62.65 -61.37
C SER A 267 -7.02 -64.02 -61.68
N LEU A 268 -6.51 -64.73 -60.66
CA LEU A 268 -5.98 -66.08 -60.82
C LEU A 268 -7.02 -67.07 -61.34
N TYR A 269 -8.25 -67.04 -60.81
CA TYR A 269 -9.32 -67.88 -61.33
C TYR A 269 -9.75 -67.50 -62.75
N THR A 270 -9.71 -66.22 -63.09
CA THR A 270 -9.98 -65.73 -64.46
C THR A 270 -8.93 -66.25 -65.43
N GLU A 271 -7.64 -66.12 -65.10
CA GLU A 271 -6.53 -66.68 -65.88
C GLU A 271 -6.66 -68.21 -66.04
N LYS A 272 -6.99 -68.92 -64.96
CA LYS A 272 -7.23 -70.37 -65.02
C LYS A 272 -8.39 -70.72 -65.96
N PHE A 273 -9.46 -69.93 -65.92
CA PHE A 273 -10.60 -70.14 -66.81
C PHE A 273 -10.25 -69.86 -68.27
N GLU A 274 -9.46 -68.82 -68.54
CA GLU A 274 -8.91 -68.52 -69.86
C GLU A 274 -7.98 -69.64 -70.38
N GLU A 275 -7.14 -70.21 -69.51
CA GLU A 275 -6.31 -71.39 -69.81
C GLU A 275 -7.17 -72.61 -70.18
N PHE A 276 -8.24 -72.87 -69.40
CA PHE A 276 -9.20 -73.94 -69.70
C PHE A 276 -9.92 -73.70 -71.03
N GLN A 277 -10.43 -72.49 -71.28
CA GLN A 277 -11.04 -72.08 -72.55
C GLN A 277 -10.09 -72.27 -73.73
N THR A 278 -8.83 -71.86 -73.57
CA THR A 278 -7.79 -72.01 -74.60
C THR A 278 -7.49 -73.48 -74.87
N THR A 279 -7.36 -74.30 -73.81
CA THR A 279 -7.13 -75.74 -73.93
C THR A 279 -8.32 -76.45 -74.56
N LEU A 280 -9.54 -76.07 -74.19
CA LEU A 280 -10.77 -76.62 -74.75
C LEU A 280 -10.91 -76.24 -76.22
N SER A 281 -10.59 -75.00 -76.60
CA SER A 281 -10.56 -74.55 -78.00
C SER A 281 -9.55 -75.34 -78.83
N LYS A 282 -8.31 -75.51 -78.33
CA LYS A 282 -7.28 -76.35 -78.97
C LYS A 282 -7.71 -77.81 -79.08
N SER A 283 -8.33 -78.37 -78.04
CA SER A 283 -8.85 -79.73 -78.06
C SER A 283 -9.96 -79.88 -79.11
N ASN A 284 -10.87 -78.91 -79.19
CA ASN A 284 -11.94 -78.91 -80.18
C ASN A 284 -11.38 -78.81 -81.62
N GLU A 285 -10.34 -78.00 -81.81
CA GLU A 285 -9.59 -77.92 -83.08
C GLU A 285 -9.00 -79.30 -83.45
N VAL A 286 -8.31 -79.96 -82.51
CA VAL A 286 -7.77 -81.32 -82.70
C VAL A 286 -8.87 -82.35 -83.00
N PHE A 287 -10.03 -82.26 -82.34
CA PHE A 287 -11.18 -83.11 -82.66
C PHE A 287 -11.68 -82.85 -84.08
N THR A 288 -11.77 -81.58 -84.51
CA THR A 288 -12.18 -81.26 -85.87
C THR A 288 -11.18 -81.74 -86.92
N THR A 289 -9.88 -81.62 -86.68
CA THR A 289 -8.84 -82.14 -87.60
C THR A 289 -8.88 -83.66 -87.67
N PHE A 290 -8.96 -84.37 -86.54
CA PHE A 290 -9.11 -85.83 -86.54
C PHE A 290 -10.37 -86.29 -87.25
N LYS A 291 -11.50 -85.59 -87.07
CA LYS A 291 -12.73 -85.90 -87.81
C LYS A 291 -12.52 -85.76 -89.32
N GLN A 292 -11.87 -84.67 -89.76
CA GLN A 292 -11.54 -84.47 -91.18
C GLN A 292 -10.58 -85.54 -91.71
N GLU A 293 -9.57 -85.92 -90.93
CA GLU A 293 -8.65 -87.01 -91.30
C GLU A 293 -9.33 -88.37 -91.36
N MET A 294 -10.20 -88.70 -90.40
CA MET A 294 -11.02 -89.91 -90.45
C MET A 294 -11.91 -89.91 -91.69
N GLU A 295 -12.59 -88.81 -92.03
CA GLU A 295 -13.39 -88.71 -93.26
C GLU A 295 -12.54 -88.91 -94.53
N LYS A 296 -11.33 -88.32 -94.59
CA LYS A 296 -10.37 -88.55 -95.69
C LYS A 296 -9.94 -90.01 -95.75
N MET A 297 -9.64 -90.62 -94.60
CA MET A 297 -9.25 -92.02 -94.50
C MET A 297 -10.40 -92.95 -94.93
N THR A 298 -11.63 -92.71 -94.48
CA THR A 298 -12.83 -93.44 -94.92
C THR A 298 -13.06 -93.30 -96.43
N LYS A 299 -12.88 -92.10 -97.01
CA LYS A 299 -12.94 -91.91 -98.47
C LYS A 299 -11.86 -92.72 -99.19
N LYS A 300 -10.64 -92.77 -98.65
CA LYS A 300 -9.52 -93.56 -99.19
C LYS A 300 -9.79 -95.06 -99.10
N ILE A 301 -10.32 -95.55 -97.97
CA ILE A 301 -10.77 -96.94 -97.79
C ILE A 301 -11.82 -97.29 -98.85
N LYS A 302 -12.88 -96.49 -98.98
CA LYS A 302 -13.92 -96.70 -100.01
C LYS A 302 -13.35 -96.73 -101.43
N LYS A 303 -12.33 -95.91 -101.73
CA LYS A 303 -11.65 -95.92 -103.03
C LYS A 303 -10.88 -97.23 -103.24
N LEU A 304 -10.10 -97.66 -102.25
CA LEU A 304 -9.35 -98.90 -102.29
C LEU A 304 -10.27 -100.13 -102.38
N GLU A 305 -11.42 -100.12 -101.71
CA GLU A 305 -12.44 -101.18 -101.82
C GLU A 305 -13.01 -101.28 -103.25
N LYS A 306 -13.28 -100.14 -103.90
CA LYS A 306 -13.69 -100.08 -105.32
C LYS A 306 -12.60 -100.59 -106.26
N GLU A 307 -11.36 -100.19 -106.03
CA GLU A 307 -10.21 -100.70 -106.79
C GLU A 307 -10.04 -102.21 -106.58
N THR A 308 -10.19 -102.71 -105.35
CA THR A 308 -10.09 -104.13 -105.02
C THR A 308 -11.19 -104.97 -105.69
N THR A 309 -12.44 -104.50 -105.66
CA THR A 309 -13.56 -105.15 -106.36
C THR A 309 -13.36 -105.15 -107.87
N MET A 310 -12.86 -104.04 -108.45
CA MET A 310 -12.49 -103.98 -109.86
C MET A 310 -11.40 -105.00 -110.23
N TYR A 311 -10.31 -105.07 -109.45
CA TYR A 311 -9.24 -106.04 -109.69
C TYR A 311 -9.74 -107.48 -109.54
N ARG A 312 -10.61 -107.77 -108.57
CA ARG A 312 -11.27 -109.08 -108.44
C ARG A 312 -12.09 -109.45 -109.67
N SER A 313 -12.94 -108.53 -110.14
CA SER A 313 -13.77 -108.75 -111.34
C SER A 313 -12.92 -108.97 -112.61
N ARG A 314 -11.84 -108.19 -112.79
CA ARG A 314 -10.89 -108.40 -113.88
C ARG A 314 -10.20 -109.76 -113.80
N TRP A 315 -9.77 -110.16 -112.61
CA TRP A 315 -9.15 -111.46 -112.38
C TRP A 315 -10.14 -112.60 -112.69
N GLU A 316 -11.38 -112.54 -112.20
CA GLU A 316 -12.45 -113.51 -112.48
C GLU A 316 -12.74 -113.62 -113.99
N SER A 317 -12.82 -112.49 -114.69
CA SER A 317 -13.03 -112.45 -116.14
C SER A 317 -11.88 -113.09 -116.92
N SER A 318 -10.63 -112.80 -116.54
CA SER A 318 -9.45 -113.40 -117.17
C SER A 318 -9.40 -114.91 -116.91
N ASN A 319 -9.70 -115.32 -115.68
CA ASN A 319 -9.72 -116.74 -115.30
C ASN A 319 -10.83 -117.51 -116.04
N LYS A 320 -11.98 -116.86 -116.27
CA LYS A 320 -13.07 -117.43 -117.08
C LYS A 320 -12.71 -117.55 -118.56
N ALA A 321 -11.99 -116.58 -119.12
CA ALA A 321 -11.46 -116.69 -120.49
C ALA A 321 -10.43 -117.83 -120.61
N LEU A 322 -9.58 -118.00 -119.60
CA LEU A 322 -8.62 -119.12 -119.49
C LEU A 322 -9.32 -120.48 -119.46
N LEU A 323 -10.41 -120.61 -118.69
CA LEU A 323 -11.21 -121.84 -118.65
C LEU A 323 -11.84 -122.16 -120.01
N ASN A 324 -12.42 -121.16 -120.70
CA ASN A 324 -12.99 -121.35 -122.03
C ASN A 324 -11.91 -121.80 -123.05
N MET A 325 -10.71 -121.20 -123.02
CA MET A 325 -9.60 -121.63 -123.87
C MET A 325 -9.14 -123.07 -123.57
N ALA A 326 -9.18 -123.49 -122.30
CA ALA A 326 -8.87 -124.87 -121.93
C ALA A 326 -9.93 -125.85 -122.46
N GLU A 327 -11.21 -125.49 -122.40
CA GLU A 327 -12.30 -126.29 -122.98
C GLU A 327 -12.17 -126.42 -124.51
N GLU A 328 -11.90 -125.33 -125.24
CA GLU A 328 -11.68 -125.33 -126.70
C GLU A 328 -10.49 -126.24 -127.10
N LYS A 329 -9.39 -126.22 -126.35
CA LYS A 329 -8.23 -127.11 -126.59
C LYS A 329 -8.61 -128.58 -126.47
N THR A 330 -9.36 -128.96 -125.44
CA THR A 330 -9.78 -130.36 -125.26
C THR A 330 -10.75 -130.84 -126.34
N LEU A 331 -11.52 -129.93 -126.94
CA LEU A 331 -12.43 -130.24 -128.03
C LEU A 331 -11.65 -130.52 -129.33
N GLN A 332 -10.67 -129.67 -129.66
CA GLN A 332 -9.79 -129.85 -130.82
C GLN A 332 -8.96 -131.14 -130.74
N GLU A 333 -8.47 -131.51 -129.55
CA GLU A 333 -7.74 -132.78 -129.34
C GLU A 333 -8.63 -134.00 -129.68
N ARG A 334 -9.91 -134.00 -129.28
CA ARG A 334 -10.84 -135.09 -129.64
C ARG A 334 -11.14 -135.17 -131.15
N GLU A 335 -11.22 -134.02 -131.81
CA GLU A 335 -11.42 -133.97 -133.27
C GLU A 335 -10.20 -134.47 -134.03
N PHE A 336 -9.00 -134.16 -133.55
CA PHE A 336 -7.73 -134.63 -134.10
C PHE A 336 -7.60 -136.16 -134.01
N ASP A 337 -7.90 -136.74 -132.85
CA ASP A 337 -7.87 -138.21 -132.66
C ASP A 337 -8.87 -138.93 -133.59
N SER A 338 -10.05 -138.35 -133.80
CA SER A 338 -11.07 -138.85 -134.71
C SER A 338 -10.61 -138.86 -136.18
N LEU A 339 -9.92 -137.80 -136.61
CA LEU A 339 -9.34 -137.70 -137.95
C LEU A 339 -8.17 -138.65 -138.14
N GLN A 340 -7.29 -138.78 -137.13
CA GLN A 340 -6.17 -139.73 -137.15
C GLN A 340 -6.66 -141.18 -137.29
N GLY A 341 -7.76 -141.55 -136.61
CA GLY A 341 -8.40 -142.85 -136.74
C GLY A 341 -9.02 -143.13 -138.12
N LYS A 342 -9.37 -142.10 -138.91
CA LYS A 342 -9.85 -142.25 -140.29
C LYS A 342 -8.69 -142.46 -141.27
N VAL A 343 -7.59 -141.76 -141.08
CA VAL A 343 -6.36 -141.91 -141.89
C VAL A 343 -5.79 -143.34 -141.76
N GLY A 344 -5.70 -143.87 -140.54
CA GLY A 344 -5.19 -145.23 -140.33
C GLY A 344 -6.04 -146.35 -140.97
N ARG A 345 -7.34 -146.10 -141.22
CA ARG A 345 -8.21 -147.04 -141.95
C ARG A 345 -8.00 -146.96 -143.46
N LEU A 346 -7.79 -145.76 -144.00
CA LEU A 346 -7.50 -145.53 -145.42
C LEU A 346 -6.12 -146.09 -145.83
N GLU A 347 -5.11 -145.98 -144.96
CA GLU A 347 -3.77 -146.54 -145.21
C GLU A 347 -3.78 -148.08 -145.31
N LYS A 348 -4.59 -148.76 -144.50
CA LYS A 348 -4.74 -150.23 -144.56
C LYS A 348 -5.41 -150.68 -145.86
N LEU A 349 -6.35 -149.90 -146.37
CA LEU A 349 -7.06 -150.18 -147.63
C LEU A 349 -6.12 -150.03 -148.85
N CYS A 350 -5.30 -148.98 -148.88
CA CYS A 350 -4.33 -148.77 -149.96
C CYS A 350 -3.27 -149.88 -150.04
N ARG A 351 -2.78 -150.39 -148.90
CA ARG A 351 -1.81 -151.50 -148.88
C ARG A 351 -2.40 -152.81 -149.39
N ALA A 352 -3.69 -153.07 -149.15
CA ALA A 352 -4.37 -154.26 -149.66
C ALA A 352 -4.54 -154.21 -151.19
N LEU A 353 -4.95 -153.05 -151.74
CA LEU A 353 -5.14 -152.85 -153.18
C LEU A 353 -3.81 -152.85 -153.96
N GLN A 354 -2.71 -152.39 -153.36
CA GLN A 354 -1.38 -152.44 -153.98
C GLN A 354 -0.87 -153.88 -154.18
N ASN A 355 -1.22 -154.79 -153.26
CA ASN A 355 -0.76 -156.18 -153.31
C ASN A 355 -1.48 -156.98 -154.41
N GLU A 356 -2.77 -156.78 -154.64
CA GLU A 356 -3.49 -157.41 -155.76
C GLU A 356 -3.00 -156.95 -157.13
N ARG A 357 -2.62 -155.66 -157.25
CA ARG A 357 -2.06 -155.09 -158.49
C ARG A 357 -0.72 -155.71 -158.88
N ASN A 358 0.10 -156.09 -157.89
CA ASN A 358 1.42 -156.69 -158.14
C ASN A 358 1.35 -158.16 -158.56
N GLU A 359 0.36 -158.93 -158.10
CA GLU A 359 0.14 -160.31 -158.54
C GLU A 359 -0.32 -160.39 -160.01
N LEU A 360 -1.21 -159.49 -160.43
CA LEU A 360 -1.72 -159.47 -161.81
C LEU A 360 -0.65 -159.05 -162.83
N SER A 361 0.29 -158.18 -162.44
CA SER A 361 1.32 -157.67 -163.35
C SER A 361 2.39 -158.71 -163.72
N LYS A 362 2.56 -159.81 -162.96
CA LYS A 362 3.52 -160.87 -163.29
C LYS A 362 3.01 -161.90 -164.30
N LYS A 363 1.69 -161.98 -164.55
CA LYS A 363 1.11 -162.91 -165.53
C LYS A 363 1.09 -162.40 -166.99
N VAL A 364 1.45 -161.13 -167.26
CA VAL A 364 1.17 -160.47 -168.56
C VAL A 364 2.41 -160.16 -169.42
N LYS A 365 3.66 -160.26 -168.94
CA LYS A 365 4.85 -159.93 -169.76
C LYS A 365 5.59 -161.17 -170.31
N GLY A 366 4.94 -161.84 -171.27
CA GLY A 366 5.47 -162.98 -172.04
C GLY A 366 5.49 -162.80 -173.58
N LEU A 367 5.11 -161.64 -174.16
CA LEU A 367 5.18 -161.43 -175.62
C LEU A 367 5.44 -159.96 -175.98
N SER A 368 6.34 -159.78 -176.95
CA SER A 368 6.68 -158.58 -177.76
C SER A 368 7.72 -157.58 -177.23
N ALA A 369 8.50 -157.10 -178.20
CA ALA A 369 9.84 -156.53 -178.14
C ALA A 369 9.88 -155.03 -178.48
N GLY A 370 11.04 -154.39 -178.26
CA GLY A 370 11.44 -153.14 -178.92
C GLY A 370 11.64 -151.93 -178.00
N PRO A 371 12.47 -150.94 -178.40
CA PRO A 371 13.57 -150.36 -177.59
C PRO A 371 13.45 -148.84 -177.29
N GLU A 372 14.38 -148.32 -176.45
CA GLU A 372 15.02 -146.96 -176.39
C GLU A 372 14.13 -145.68 -176.49
N ASP A 373 14.30 -144.52 -175.83
CA ASP A 373 15.33 -143.75 -175.10
C ASP A 373 14.55 -142.77 -174.15
N ASP A 374 14.95 -142.43 -172.91
CA ASP A 374 15.88 -141.35 -172.47
C ASP A 374 15.55 -139.92 -172.99
N PRO A 375 15.95 -138.79 -172.36
CA PRO A 375 16.25 -138.43 -170.95
C PRO A 375 15.28 -137.27 -170.53
N SER A 376 15.32 -136.56 -169.40
CA SER A 376 16.42 -135.87 -168.75
C SER A 376 15.87 -135.07 -167.55
N PRO A 377 16.72 -134.70 -166.59
CA PRO A 377 16.41 -134.20 -165.25
C PRO A 377 16.79 -132.71 -165.09
N GLY A 378 16.91 -132.26 -163.84
CA GLY A 378 17.52 -130.98 -163.45
C GLY A 378 16.81 -130.43 -162.22
N ASP A 379 17.40 -130.50 -161.02
CA ASP A 379 18.38 -129.55 -160.45
C ASP A 379 17.66 -128.29 -159.89
N GLU A 380 18.07 -127.63 -158.80
CA GLU A 380 19.43 -127.29 -158.40
C GLU A 380 19.45 -126.72 -156.95
N SER A 381 20.67 -126.63 -156.42
CA SER A 381 21.17 -125.98 -155.19
C SER A 381 20.82 -124.46 -155.10
N THR A 382 21.01 -123.67 -154.04
CA THR A 382 22.31 -123.26 -153.44
C THR A 382 22.10 -122.15 -152.37
N SER A 383 23.06 -122.03 -151.42
CA SER A 383 23.66 -120.80 -150.85
C SER A 383 22.99 -119.87 -149.79
N LEU A 384 23.80 -119.64 -148.73
CA LEU A 384 23.94 -118.53 -147.74
C LEU A 384 24.45 -117.20 -148.41
N PRO A 385 24.92 -116.11 -147.73
CA PRO A 385 24.70 -115.46 -146.39
C PRO A 385 24.54 -113.89 -146.43
N HIS A 386 24.45 -113.26 -145.23
CA HIS A 386 24.99 -111.92 -144.81
C HIS A 386 24.19 -110.57 -144.88
N ARG A 387 24.01 -109.96 -143.68
CA ARG A 387 24.16 -108.53 -143.19
C ARG A 387 23.41 -107.29 -143.80
N LEU A 388 22.61 -106.60 -142.93
CA LEU A 388 22.46 -105.15 -142.53
C LEU A 388 22.72 -104.01 -143.57
N PRO A 389 22.11 -102.76 -143.50
CA PRO A 389 22.19 -101.84 -142.33
C PRO A 389 21.12 -100.69 -142.15
N GLY A 390 21.23 -99.96 -141.00
CA GLY A 390 20.88 -98.52 -140.78
C GLY A 390 19.39 -98.12 -140.72
N ALA A 391 18.87 -97.15 -139.94
CA ALA A 391 19.34 -96.09 -139.04
C ALA A 391 18.10 -95.66 -138.16
N GLN A 392 18.18 -95.58 -136.82
CA GLN A 392 18.17 -94.36 -135.97
C GLN A 392 16.96 -93.38 -136.07
N PRO A 393 16.62 -92.55 -135.03
CA PRO A 393 17.25 -92.39 -133.72
C PRO A 393 16.30 -92.25 -132.49
N ARG A 394 16.94 -92.14 -131.30
CA ARG A 394 16.42 -91.44 -130.10
C ARG A 394 16.13 -89.95 -130.42
N PRO A 395 15.39 -89.22 -129.55
CA PRO A 395 15.98 -88.48 -128.41
C PRO A 395 15.21 -88.83 -127.10
N ARG A 396 15.66 -88.70 -125.85
CA ARG A 396 16.45 -87.71 -125.08
C ARG A 396 15.91 -86.27 -125.13
N HIS A 397 15.00 -85.92 -124.22
CA HIS A 397 15.02 -84.71 -123.37
C HIS A 397 14.13 -85.02 -122.15
N HIS A 398 14.67 -85.11 -120.92
CA HIS A 398 14.94 -84.01 -119.97
C HIS A 398 13.71 -83.15 -119.65
N HIS A 399 13.24 -83.31 -118.40
CA HIS A 399 12.96 -82.31 -117.34
C HIS A 399 12.51 -80.90 -117.77
N PRO A 400 11.61 -80.24 -117.02
CA PRO A 400 11.54 -80.23 -115.55
C PRO A 400 10.45 -81.11 -114.94
#